data_AF-A0A7Y3T1R6-F1
#
_entry.id   AF-A0A7Y3T1R6-F1
#
_cell.length_a   1.000
_cell.length_b   1.000
_cell.length_c   1.000
_cell.angle_alpha   90.00
_cell.angle_beta   90.00
_cell.angle_gamma   90.00
#
_symmetry.space_group_name_H-M   'P 1'
#
loop_
_entity.id
_entity.type
_entity.pdbx_description
1 polymer ?
#
loop_
_entity_poly.entity_id
_entity_poly.type
_entity_poly.pdbx_seq_one_letter_code
_entity_poly.pdbx_strand_id
1 'polypeptide(L)'
;MLIDVRISANQSLKGWWQMKLLGWALGALFAVWLTAFTYFKWADLGCAQDWTICAMETGVWFRKLVLLEWASKWQTLLGGLAAVLAGTFVLFATRMQLSEARRNAIIELNQQLSHEMYLSFQALQSVGRSWQLALEQRQIYIDQAIASMRAVTRCCPQLATEITAILTRLRNMGTTYSDDAAILQAYSMVVATVANKLTNENKSVIPYQAEDIKMPRSEIVLISDQSDISLSEFDDVLQYC
;
A
#
# COMPACT_ATOMS: atom_id res chain seq x y z
N MET A 1 -11.34 -15.03 0.64
CA MET A 1 -11.69 -15.71 -0.64
C MET A 1 -13.08 -15.36 -1.17
N LEU A 2 -14.20 -15.67 -0.50
CA LEU A 2 -15.54 -15.28 -1.03
C LEU A 2 -15.79 -13.76 -1.04
N ILE A 3 -15.18 -13.01 -0.11
CA ILE A 3 -15.31 -11.55 -0.02
C ILE A 3 -14.51 -10.85 -1.14
N ASP A 4 -13.31 -11.35 -1.45
CA ASP A 4 -12.43 -10.78 -2.49
C ASP A 4 -13.02 -10.92 -3.90
N VAL A 5 -13.68 -12.05 -4.19
CA VAL A 5 -14.37 -12.29 -5.46
C VAL A 5 -15.56 -11.33 -5.65
N ARG A 6 -16.29 -11.02 -4.57
CA ARG A 6 -17.43 -10.08 -4.62
C ARG A 6 -16.99 -8.64 -4.88
N ILE A 7 -15.85 -8.21 -4.33
CA ILE A 7 -15.31 -6.86 -4.55
C ILE A 7 -14.76 -6.74 -5.99
N SER A 8 -14.08 -7.77 -6.49
CA SER A 8 -13.55 -7.82 -7.87
C SER A 8 -14.67 -7.75 -8.93
N ALA A 9 -15.76 -8.49 -8.75
CA ALA A 9 -16.91 -8.47 -9.67
C ALA A 9 -17.63 -7.10 -9.70
N ASN A 10 -17.71 -6.42 -8.55
CA ASN A 10 -18.38 -5.11 -8.47
C ASN A 10 -17.54 -4.00 -9.15
N GLN A 11 -16.21 -4.08 -9.06
CA GLN A 11 -15.32 -3.15 -9.76
C GLN A 11 -15.34 -3.36 -11.29
N SER A 12 -15.40 -4.61 -11.78
CA SER A 12 -15.47 -4.88 -13.22
C SER A 12 -16.80 -4.42 -13.85
N LEU A 13 -17.93 -4.62 -13.14
CA LEU A 13 -19.25 -4.14 -13.58
C LEU A 13 -19.32 -2.61 -13.64
N LYS A 14 -18.73 -1.93 -12.66
CA LYS A 14 -18.65 -0.45 -12.65
C LYS A 14 -17.80 0.07 -13.79
N GLY A 15 -16.66 -0.57 -14.08
CA GLY A 15 -15.80 -0.23 -15.23
C GLY A 15 -16.51 -0.44 -16.58
N TRP A 16 -17.26 -1.53 -16.74
CA TRP A 16 -18.01 -1.82 -17.96
C TRP A 16 -19.12 -0.80 -18.24
N TRP A 17 -19.87 -0.39 -17.21
CA TRP A 17 -20.88 0.65 -17.34
C TRP A 17 -20.28 2.01 -17.71
N GLN A 18 -19.12 2.37 -17.14
CA GLN A 18 -18.42 3.60 -17.51
C GLN A 18 -17.88 3.57 -18.94
N MET A 19 -17.32 2.44 -19.40
CA MET A 19 -16.90 2.30 -20.80
C MET A 19 -18.07 2.44 -21.78
N LYS A 20 -19.24 1.89 -21.44
CA LYS A 20 -20.45 2.06 -22.25
C LYS A 20 -20.89 3.52 -22.30
N LEU A 21 -20.94 4.20 -21.16
CA LEU A 21 -21.32 5.62 -21.10
C LEU A 21 -20.36 6.51 -21.90
N LEU A 22 -19.04 6.30 -21.79
CA LEU A 22 -18.05 6.99 -22.62
C LEU A 22 -18.23 6.69 -24.10
N GLY A 23 -18.49 5.43 -24.47
CA GLY A 23 -18.77 5.05 -25.86
C GLY A 23 -20.00 5.74 -26.43
N TRP A 24 -21.10 5.81 -25.66
CA TRP A 24 -22.31 6.54 -26.05
C TRP A 24 -22.08 8.05 -26.12
N ALA A 25 -21.32 8.62 -25.19
CA ALA A 25 -20.98 10.04 -25.20
C ALA A 25 -20.16 10.41 -26.43
N LEU A 26 -19.13 9.62 -26.76
CA LEU A 26 -18.33 9.81 -27.99
C LEU A 26 -19.17 9.64 -29.26
N GLY A 27 -20.04 8.63 -29.29
CA GLY A 27 -20.95 8.40 -30.42
C GLY A 27 -21.96 9.54 -30.61
N ALA A 28 -22.54 10.05 -29.53
CA ALA A 28 -23.47 11.19 -29.58
C ALA A 28 -22.77 12.48 -30.02
N LEU A 29 -21.56 12.74 -29.52
CA LEU A 29 -20.78 13.91 -29.90
C LEU A 29 -20.39 13.86 -31.39
N PHE A 30 -20.03 12.67 -31.89
CA PHE A 30 -19.78 12.46 -33.31
C PHE A 30 -21.04 12.67 -34.16
N ALA A 31 -22.21 12.17 -33.73
CA ALA A 31 -23.47 12.37 -34.42
C ALA A 31 -23.90 13.85 -34.47
N VAL A 32 -23.75 14.59 -33.36
CA VAL A 32 -24.04 16.04 -33.28
C VAL A 32 -23.08 16.83 -34.18
N TRP A 33 -21.80 16.50 -34.17
CA TRP A 33 -20.82 17.15 -35.05
C TRP A 33 -21.16 16.93 -36.53
N LEU A 34 -21.47 15.67 -36.89
CA LEU A 34 -21.74 15.27 -38.26
C LEU A 34 -23.05 15.88 -38.79
N THR A 35 -24.08 15.97 -37.94
CA THR A 35 -25.35 16.66 -38.28
C THR A 35 -25.20 18.18 -38.40
N ALA A 36 -24.38 18.81 -37.55
CA ALA A 36 -24.08 20.24 -37.68
C ALA A 36 -23.32 20.53 -38.99
N PHE A 37 -22.33 19.71 -39.34
CA PHE A 37 -21.52 19.89 -40.55
C PHE A 37 -22.30 19.67 -41.85
N THR A 38 -23.23 18.71 -41.87
CA THR A 38 -24.13 18.51 -43.03
C THR A 38 -25.11 19.67 -43.17
N TYR A 39 -25.62 20.21 -42.05
CA TYR A 39 -26.49 21.37 -42.06
C TYR A 39 -25.80 22.64 -42.60
N PHE A 40 -24.57 22.94 -42.17
CA PHE A 40 -23.81 24.07 -42.71
C PHE A 40 -23.59 23.96 -44.21
N LYS A 41 -23.29 22.75 -44.73
CA LYS A 41 -23.14 22.56 -46.18
C LYS A 41 -24.45 22.66 -46.95
N TRP A 42 -25.55 22.21 -46.35
CA TRP A 42 -26.89 22.40 -46.91
C TRP A 42 -27.24 23.89 -47.05
N ALA A 43 -26.87 24.70 -46.05
CA ALA A 43 -27.09 26.14 -46.05
C ALA A 43 -26.19 26.86 -47.06
N ASP A 44 -24.90 26.49 -47.16
CA ASP A 44 -23.93 27.08 -48.11
C ASP A 44 -24.37 26.91 -49.58
N LEU A 45 -25.03 25.79 -49.92
CA LEU A 45 -25.46 25.48 -51.28
C LEU A 45 -26.79 26.19 -51.67
N GLY A 46 -27.40 26.97 -50.77
CA GLY A 46 -28.60 27.75 -51.07
C GLY A 46 -29.86 26.90 -51.31
N CYS A 47 -29.91 25.68 -50.76
CA CYS A 47 -30.87 24.65 -51.14
C CYS A 47 -32.26 24.75 -50.52
N ALA A 48 -32.71 25.97 -50.23
CA ALA A 48 -34.06 26.26 -49.76
C ALA A 48 -35.11 26.19 -50.89
N GLN A 49 -34.68 26.22 -52.16
CA GLN A 49 -35.59 26.23 -53.33
C GLN A 49 -35.75 24.87 -54.03
N ASP A 50 -34.68 24.08 -54.21
CA ASP A 50 -34.74 22.78 -54.90
C ASP A 50 -34.12 21.65 -54.05
N TRP A 51 -34.99 20.84 -53.45
CA TRP A 51 -34.63 19.89 -52.40
C TRP A 51 -33.96 18.60 -52.92
N THR A 52 -34.31 18.15 -54.14
CA THR A 52 -33.89 16.86 -54.69
C THR A 52 -32.51 16.88 -55.33
N ILE A 53 -32.18 17.95 -56.05
CA ILE A 53 -30.87 18.14 -56.71
C ILE A 53 -29.79 18.32 -55.62
N CYS A 54 -30.11 19.09 -54.59
CA CYS A 54 -29.17 19.36 -53.52
C CYS A 54 -28.95 18.16 -52.58
N ALA A 55 -29.96 17.32 -52.38
CA ALA A 55 -29.80 16.06 -51.63
C ALA A 55 -28.78 15.13 -52.30
N MET A 56 -28.76 15.06 -53.64
CA MET A 56 -27.78 14.25 -54.36
C MET A 56 -26.36 14.81 -54.23
N GLU A 57 -26.18 16.12 -54.39
CA GLU A 57 -24.85 16.74 -54.33
C GLU A 57 -24.28 16.73 -52.90
N THR A 58 -25.12 16.99 -51.90
CA THR A 58 -24.76 16.85 -50.48
C THR A 58 -24.45 15.39 -50.13
N GLY A 59 -25.15 14.42 -50.72
CA GLY A 59 -24.87 12.98 -50.55
C GLY A 59 -23.54 12.54 -51.19
N VAL A 60 -23.18 13.07 -52.36
CA VAL A 60 -21.87 12.82 -52.98
C VAL A 60 -20.74 13.43 -52.15
N TRP A 61 -20.94 14.61 -51.58
CA TRP A 61 -19.97 15.22 -50.67
C TRP A 61 -19.87 14.45 -49.34
N PHE A 62 -20.99 14.01 -48.78
CA PHE A 62 -21.03 13.16 -47.59
C PHE A 62 -20.27 11.84 -47.82
N ARG A 63 -20.43 11.24 -49.01
CA ARG A 63 -19.65 10.07 -49.42
C ARG A 63 -18.14 10.36 -49.41
N LYS A 64 -17.69 11.53 -49.88
CA LYS A 64 -16.26 11.92 -49.82
C LYS A 64 -15.76 12.17 -48.39
N LEU A 65 -16.63 12.66 -47.51
CA LEU A 65 -16.33 12.78 -46.08
C LEU A 65 -16.16 11.41 -45.40
N VAL A 66 -17.10 10.49 -45.64
CA VAL A 66 -17.09 9.13 -45.07
C VAL A 66 -15.92 8.31 -45.62
N LEU A 67 -15.59 8.48 -46.89
CA LEU A 67 -14.40 7.88 -47.52
C LEU A 67 -13.08 8.50 -47.05
N LEU A 68 -13.10 9.49 -46.14
CA LEU A 68 -11.92 10.10 -45.53
C LEU A 68 -10.93 10.69 -46.56
N GLU A 69 -11.38 11.02 -47.78
CA GLU A 69 -10.50 11.58 -48.82
C GLU A 69 -9.83 12.88 -48.35
N TRP A 70 -10.53 13.67 -47.53
CA TRP A 70 -9.99 14.88 -46.91
C TRP A 70 -8.90 14.59 -45.85
N ALA A 71 -8.99 13.46 -45.16
CA ALA A 71 -8.03 13.08 -44.13
C ALA A 71 -6.70 12.61 -44.72
N SER A 72 -6.67 12.13 -45.98
CA SER A 72 -5.44 11.71 -46.67
C SER A 72 -4.34 12.79 -46.66
N LYS A 73 -4.71 14.07 -46.77
CA LYS A 73 -3.78 15.20 -46.71
C LYS A 73 -3.25 15.51 -45.30
N TRP A 74 -3.95 15.06 -44.26
CA TRP A 74 -3.65 15.34 -42.85
C TRP A 74 -3.23 14.10 -42.06
N GLN A 75 -3.18 12.91 -42.69
CA GLN A 75 -2.86 11.63 -42.06
C GLN A 75 -1.55 11.67 -41.27
N THR A 76 -0.51 12.28 -41.81
CA THR A 76 0.80 12.38 -41.14
C THR A 76 0.75 13.28 -39.91
N LEU A 77 -0.03 14.36 -39.95
CA LEU A 77 -0.17 15.31 -38.86
C LEU A 77 -1.06 14.75 -37.73
N LEU A 78 -2.16 14.09 -38.10
CA LEU A 78 -3.02 13.36 -37.17
C LEU A 78 -2.30 12.16 -36.55
N GLY A 79 -1.50 11.43 -37.33
CA GLY A 79 -0.65 10.35 -36.83
C GLY A 79 0.40 10.84 -35.84
N GLY A 80 1.05 11.98 -36.13
CA GLY A 80 1.96 12.64 -35.20
C GLY A 80 1.29 13.05 -33.88
N LEU A 81 0.09 13.66 -33.94
CA LEU A 81 -0.70 14.00 -32.76
C LEU A 81 -1.10 12.75 -31.95
N ALA A 82 -1.56 11.70 -32.61
CA ALA A 82 -1.90 10.44 -31.96
C ALA A 82 -0.68 9.80 -31.28
N ALA A 83 0.49 9.86 -31.90
CA ALA A 83 1.73 9.36 -31.31
C ALA A 83 2.14 10.14 -30.05
N VAL A 84 1.99 11.47 -30.04
CA VAL A 84 2.26 12.30 -28.86
C VAL A 84 1.26 12.01 -27.73
N LEU A 85 -0.03 11.90 -28.06
CA LEU A 85 -1.07 11.56 -27.08
C LEU A 85 -0.87 10.15 -26.51
N ALA A 86 -0.52 9.18 -27.35
CA ALA A 86 -0.19 7.83 -26.90
C ALA A 86 1.07 7.83 -26.00
N GLY A 87 2.13 8.54 -26.38
CA GLY A 87 3.36 8.64 -25.59
C GLY A 87 3.13 9.29 -24.21
N THR A 88 2.36 10.37 -24.16
CA THR A 88 2.01 11.04 -22.89
C THR A 88 1.11 10.17 -22.01
N PHE A 89 0.17 9.43 -22.59
CA PHE A 89 -0.67 8.48 -21.86
C PHE A 89 0.17 7.35 -21.23
N VAL A 90 1.15 6.80 -21.96
CA VAL A 90 2.06 5.77 -21.43
C VAL A 90 2.84 6.32 -20.24
N LEU A 91 3.42 7.52 -20.35
CA LEU A 91 4.15 8.15 -19.25
C LEU A 91 3.26 8.36 -18.01
N PHE A 92 2.00 8.76 -18.21
CA PHE A 92 1.04 8.90 -17.12
C PHE A 92 0.70 7.56 -16.47
N ALA A 93 0.43 6.53 -17.26
CA ALA A 93 0.15 5.19 -16.78
C ALA A 93 1.33 4.62 -15.97
N THR A 94 2.57 4.77 -16.47
CA THR A 94 3.77 4.35 -15.75
C THR A 94 3.95 5.10 -14.44
N ARG A 95 3.65 6.40 -14.39
CA ARG A 95 3.70 7.17 -13.13
C ARG A 95 2.69 6.66 -12.11
N MET A 96 1.46 6.35 -12.52
CA MET A 96 0.47 5.76 -11.61
C MET A 96 0.94 4.40 -11.09
N GLN A 97 1.42 3.53 -11.98
CA GLN A 97 1.92 2.21 -11.61
C GLN A 97 3.11 2.27 -10.64
N LEU A 98 4.07 3.19 -10.86
CA LEU A 98 5.19 3.40 -9.95
C LEU A 98 4.75 3.90 -8.58
N SER A 99 3.74 4.79 -8.54
CA SER A 99 3.22 5.29 -7.27
C SER A 99 2.55 4.18 -6.46
N GLU A 100 1.77 3.31 -7.09
CA GLU A 100 1.14 2.15 -6.45
C GLU A 100 2.17 1.12 -6.01
N ALA A 101 3.16 0.81 -6.86
CA ALA A 101 4.24 -0.11 -6.51
C ALA A 101 5.04 0.36 -5.28
N ARG A 102 5.35 1.67 -5.18
CA ARG A 102 6.01 2.23 -4.00
C ARG A 102 5.14 2.10 -2.75
N ARG A 103 3.83 2.34 -2.85
CA ARG A 103 2.91 2.18 -1.72
C ARG A 103 2.85 0.73 -1.24
N ASN A 104 2.72 -0.21 -2.16
CA ASN A 104 2.67 -1.64 -1.84
C ASN A 104 3.98 -2.12 -1.20
N ALA A 105 5.14 -1.66 -1.71
CA ALA A 105 6.43 -1.99 -1.12
C ALA A 105 6.56 -1.50 0.34
N ILE A 106 6.03 -0.31 0.67
CA ILE A 106 6.03 0.19 2.04
C ILE A 106 5.10 -0.63 2.94
N ILE A 107 3.90 -0.98 2.44
CA ILE A 107 2.96 -1.82 3.19
C ILE A 107 3.57 -3.19 3.47
N GLU A 108 4.22 -3.81 2.47
CA GLU A 108 4.90 -5.10 2.61
C GLU A 108 6.06 -5.02 3.60
N LEU A 109 6.85 -3.95 3.56
CA LEU A 109 7.94 -3.71 4.52
C LEU A 109 7.40 -3.57 5.96
N ASN A 110 6.30 -2.85 6.15
CA ASN A 110 5.65 -2.69 7.45
C ASN A 110 5.06 -4.03 7.96
N GLN A 111 4.46 -4.83 7.07
CA GLN A 111 3.99 -6.18 7.39
C GLN A 111 5.14 -7.09 7.81
N GLN A 112 6.25 -7.07 7.08
CA GLN A 112 7.45 -7.83 7.42
C GLN A 112 7.99 -7.43 8.79
N LEU A 113 8.06 -6.12 9.09
CA LEU A 113 8.50 -5.63 10.40
C LEU A 113 7.60 -6.15 11.54
N SER A 114 6.28 -6.11 11.36
CA SER A 114 5.33 -6.63 12.36
C SER A 114 5.51 -8.14 12.60
N HIS A 115 5.77 -8.90 11.52
CA HIS A 115 6.02 -10.33 11.61
C HIS A 115 7.34 -10.63 12.32
N GLU A 116 8.42 -9.92 11.98
CA GLU A 116 9.72 -10.06 12.65
C GLU A 116 9.64 -9.71 14.14
N MET A 117 8.88 -8.67 14.51
CA MET A 117 8.61 -8.34 15.91
C MET A 117 7.89 -9.46 16.68
N TYR A 118 6.92 -10.12 16.03
CA TYR A 118 6.24 -11.26 16.63
C TYR A 118 7.17 -12.46 16.81
N LEU A 119 8.12 -12.67 15.89
CA LEU A 119 9.17 -13.68 16.06
C LEU A 119 10.10 -13.34 17.24
N SER A 120 10.46 -12.07 17.44
CA SER A 120 11.22 -11.62 18.61
C SER A 120 10.48 -11.92 19.91
N PHE A 121 9.18 -11.63 19.96
CA PHE A 121 8.33 -11.97 21.10
C PHE A 121 8.28 -13.47 21.38
N GLN A 122 8.09 -14.30 20.35
CA GLN A 122 8.08 -15.76 20.53
C GLN A 122 9.42 -16.30 21.03
N ALA A 123 10.54 -15.74 20.56
CA ALA A 123 11.87 -16.11 21.02
C ALA A 123 12.09 -15.73 22.49
N LEU A 124 11.58 -14.57 22.94
CA LEU A 124 11.61 -14.21 24.36
C LEU A 124 10.72 -15.14 25.21
N GLN A 125 9.54 -15.51 24.72
CA GLN A 125 8.71 -16.50 25.40
C GLN A 125 9.37 -17.88 25.50
N SER A 126 10.09 -18.33 24.47
CA SER A 126 10.78 -19.62 24.52
C SER A 126 11.89 -19.62 25.56
N VAL A 127 12.63 -18.50 25.70
CA VAL A 127 13.58 -18.30 26.80
C VAL A 127 12.88 -18.43 28.16
N GLY A 128 11.76 -17.73 28.37
CA GLY A 128 10.98 -17.81 29.61
C GLY A 128 10.45 -19.21 29.92
N ARG A 129 10.02 -19.98 28.90
CA ARG A 129 9.56 -21.38 29.09
C ARG A 129 10.72 -22.35 29.35
N SER A 130 11.89 -22.06 28.82
CA SER A 130 13.12 -22.87 29.01
C SER A 130 13.83 -22.60 30.35
N TRP A 131 13.23 -21.81 31.24
CA TRP A 131 13.83 -21.39 32.51
C TRP A 131 14.11 -22.52 33.50
N GLN A 132 13.45 -23.66 33.33
CA GLN A 132 13.68 -24.86 34.15
C GLN A 132 14.63 -25.88 33.49
N LEU A 133 15.01 -25.66 32.23
CA LEU A 133 15.90 -26.57 31.49
C LEU A 133 17.36 -26.38 31.88
N ALA A 134 18.20 -27.38 31.59
CA ALA A 134 19.64 -27.31 31.73
C ALA A 134 20.24 -26.16 30.90
N LEU A 135 21.34 -25.58 31.38
CA LEU A 135 21.98 -24.40 30.78
C LEU A 135 22.30 -24.59 29.28
N GLU A 136 22.85 -25.74 28.90
CA GLU A 136 23.21 -26.03 27.50
C GLU A 136 22.01 -25.98 26.54
N GLN A 137 20.85 -26.48 26.99
CA GLN A 137 19.61 -26.42 26.19
C GLN A 137 19.03 -25.01 26.16
N ARG A 138 19.17 -24.26 27.25
CA ARG A 138 18.68 -22.88 27.34
C ARG A 138 19.47 -21.93 26.45
N GLN A 139 20.78 -22.13 26.32
CA GLN A 139 21.64 -21.28 25.49
C GLN A 139 21.15 -21.21 24.04
N ILE A 140 20.61 -22.29 23.49
CA ILE A 140 20.02 -22.31 22.14
C ILE A 140 18.87 -21.29 22.02
N TYR A 141 17.98 -21.26 23.00
CA TYR A 141 16.85 -20.31 23.02
C TYR A 141 17.31 -18.87 23.25
N ILE A 142 18.32 -18.68 24.10
CA ILE A 142 18.92 -17.36 24.35
C ILE A 142 19.58 -16.81 23.08
N ASP A 143 20.37 -17.63 22.38
CA ASP A 143 21.03 -17.23 21.13
C ASP A 143 20.00 -16.91 20.03
N GLN A 144 18.91 -17.68 19.96
CA GLN A 144 17.78 -17.39 19.06
C GLN A 144 17.11 -16.05 19.41
N ALA A 145 16.88 -15.78 20.70
CA ALA A 145 16.30 -14.51 21.15
C ALA A 145 17.21 -13.33 20.80
N ILE A 146 18.52 -13.41 21.08
CA ILE A 146 19.49 -12.37 20.72
C ILE A 146 19.48 -12.11 19.21
N ALA A 147 19.47 -13.16 18.38
CA ALA A 147 19.45 -13.03 16.92
C ALA A 147 18.18 -12.32 16.40
N SER A 148 17.05 -12.52 17.09
CA SER A 148 15.76 -11.93 16.74
C SER A 148 15.59 -10.46 17.16
N MET A 149 16.50 -9.87 17.94
CA MET A 149 16.34 -8.50 18.46
C MET A 149 16.45 -7.40 17.40
N ARG A 150 16.93 -7.70 16.19
CA ARG A 150 17.12 -6.70 15.12
C ARG A 150 15.85 -5.92 14.78
N ALA A 151 14.70 -6.58 14.77
CA ALA A 151 13.42 -5.93 14.51
C ALA A 151 13.03 -4.99 15.65
N VAL A 152 13.24 -5.42 16.90
CA VAL A 152 13.06 -4.59 18.10
C VAL A 152 13.95 -3.36 18.03
N THR A 153 15.21 -3.50 17.62
CA THR A 153 16.15 -2.38 17.51
C THR A 153 15.69 -1.28 16.53
N ARG A 154 14.95 -1.63 15.46
CA ARG A 154 14.46 -0.64 14.49
C ARG A 154 13.33 0.22 15.05
N CYS A 155 12.56 -0.32 15.97
CA CYS A 155 11.43 0.35 16.60
C CYS A 155 11.87 0.95 17.93
N CYS A 156 12.26 0.10 18.88
CA CYS A 156 12.66 0.49 20.22
C CYS A 156 14.14 0.11 20.47
N PRO A 157 15.11 0.97 20.06
CA PRO A 157 16.53 0.66 20.19
C PRO A 157 16.98 0.45 21.64
N GLN A 158 16.48 1.27 22.58
CA GLN A 158 16.82 1.15 24.01
C GLN A 158 16.27 -0.13 24.64
N LEU A 159 15.00 -0.45 24.36
CA LEU A 159 14.41 -1.72 24.79
C LEU A 159 15.23 -2.91 24.26
N ALA A 160 15.64 -2.87 23.00
CA ALA A 160 16.47 -3.93 22.42
C ALA A 160 17.84 -4.04 23.12
N THR A 161 18.46 -2.92 23.50
CA THR A 161 19.73 -2.94 24.24
C THR A 161 19.58 -3.55 25.62
N GLU A 162 18.54 -3.20 26.37
CA GLU A 162 18.27 -3.76 27.70
C GLU A 162 17.99 -5.26 27.63
N ILE A 163 17.09 -5.69 26.73
CA ILE A 163 16.81 -7.10 26.51
C ILE A 163 18.08 -7.88 26.15
N THR A 164 18.90 -7.34 25.24
CA THR A 164 20.14 -8.00 24.81
C THR A 164 21.17 -8.07 25.95
N ALA A 165 21.25 -7.03 26.79
CA ALA A 165 22.12 -7.02 27.96
C ALA A 165 21.74 -8.11 28.97
N ILE A 166 20.43 -8.25 29.25
CA ILE A 166 19.91 -9.30 30.14
C ILE A 166 20.16 -10.69 29.53
N LEU A 167 19.83 -10.90 28.26
CA LEU A 167 20.05 -12.18 27.57
C LEU A 167 21.54 -12.57 27.54
N THR A 168 22.44 -11.62 27.30
CA THR A 168 23.90 -11.86 27.30
C THR A 168 24.41 -12.19 28.70
N ARG A 169 23.86 -11.53 29.74
CA ARG A 169 24.16 -11.83 31.13
C ARG A 169 23.72 -13.26 31.47
N LEU A 170 22.50 -13.64 31.13
CA LEU A 170 21.94 -14.98 31.34
C LEU A 170 22.67 -16.07 30.57
N ARG A 171 23.23 -15.75 29.40
CA ARG A 171 24.08 -16.67 28.63
C ARG A 171 25.37 -17.01 29.36
N ASN A 172 25.97 -16.00 29.99
CA ASN A 172 27.29 -16.09 30.63
C ASN A 172 27.22 -16.54 32.10
N MET A 173 26.10 -16.29 32.78
CA MET A 173 25.88 -16.71 34.16
C MET A 173 25.19 -18.08 34.18
N GLY A 174 25.81 -19.06 34.83
CA GLY A 174 25.22 -20.39 35.01
C GLY A 174 24.05 -20.44 36.01
N THR A 175 23.67 -19.31 36.59
CA THR A 175 22.64 -19.15 37.61
C THR A 175 21.47 -18.32 37.09
N THR A 176 20.25 -18.78 37.36
CA THR A 176 19.01 -18.05 37.07
C THR A 176 18.60 -17.17 38.24
N TYR A 177 18.41 -15.87 37.99
CA TYR A 177 17.68 -15.00 38.92
C TYR A 177 16.20 -14.95 38.51
N SER A 178 15.28 -15.08 39.47
CA SER A 178 13.83 -14.95 39.21
C SER A 178 13.48 -13.60 38.59
N ASP A 179 14.23 -12.57 38.97
CA ASP A 179 13.93 -11.17 38.65
C ASP A 179 14.23 -10.89 37.17
N ASP A 180 15.34 -11.42 36.63
CA ASP A 180 15.67 -11.34 35.20
C ASP A 180 14.58 -12.02 34.33
N ALA A 181 13.95 -13.09 34.84
CA ALA A 181 12.85 -13.77 34.15
C ALA A 181 11.60 -12.90 34.07
N ALA A 182 11.26 -12.25 35.20
CA ALA A 182 10.12 -11.34 35.30
C ALA A 182 10.31 -10.12 34.38
N ILE A 183 11.51 -9.54 34.36
CA ILE A 183 11.86 -8.40 33.48
C ILE A 183 11.76 -8.81 32.01
N LEU A 184 12.31 -9.96 31.62
CA LEU A 184 12.20 -10.45 30.25
C LEU A 184 10.75 -10.72 29.84
N GLN A 185 9.91 -11.23 30.76
CA GLN A 185 8.50 -11.43 30.49
C GLN A 185 7.77 -10.09 30.28
N ALA A 186 8.04 -9.09 31.12
CA ALA A 186 7.49 -7.75 30.98
C ALA A 186 7.89 -7.10 29.65
N TYR A 187 9.18 -7.14 29.30
CA TYR A 187 9.69 -6.63 28.03
C TYR A 187 9.16 -7.40 26.82
N SER A 188 8.92 -8.71 26.93
CA SER A 188 8.27 -9.48 25.88
C SER A 188 6.84 -8.99 25.63
N MET A 189 6.11 -8.60 26.68
CA MET A 189 4.76 -8.06 26.58
C MET A 189 4.77 -6.69 25.89
N VAL A 190 5.76 -5.85 26.19
CA VAL A 190 6.00 -4.58 25.47
C VAL A 190 6.21 -4.84 23.97
N VAL A 191 7.10 -5.78 23.61
CA VAL A 191 7.35 -6.13 22.19
C VAL A 191 6.08 -6.62 21.49
N ALA A 192 5.26 -7.46 22.15
CA ALA A 192 4.00 -7.94 21.60
C ALA A 192 2.98 -6.79 21.38
N THR A 193 2.93 -5.84 22.29
CA THR A 193 2.07 -4.65 22.18
C THR A 193 2.48 -3.78 21.00
N VAL A 194 3.78 -3.55 20.79
CA VAL A 194 4.29 -2.86 19.58
C VAL A 194 3.89 -3.64 18.32
N ALA A 195 4.09 -4.96 18.29
CA ALA A 195 3.76 -5.79 17.14
C ALA A 195 2.26 -5.73 16.79
N ASN A 196 1.39 -5.76 17.79
CA ASN A 196 -0.06 -5.63 17.63
C ASN A 196 -0.45 -4.25 17.08
N LYS A 197 0.18 -3.18 17.57
CA LYS A 197 -0.07 -1.83 17.06
C LYS A 197 0.30 -1.71 15.58
N LEU A 198 1.50 -2.21 15.21
CA LEU A 198 1.95 -2.25 13.81
C LEU A 198 0.99 -3.03 12.91
N THR A 199 0.42 -4.12 13.41
CA THR A 199 -0.53 -4.96 12.68
C THR A 199 -1.90 -4.28 12.52
N ASN A 200 -2.37 -3.55 13.53
CA ASN A 200 -3.64 -2.83 13.50
C ASN A 200 -3.58 -1.58 12.60
N GLU A 201 -2.41 -0.96 12.49
CA GLU A 201 -2.16 0.19 11.62
C GLU A 201 -1.72 -0.17 10.19
N ASN A 202 -2.01 -1.41 9.74
CA ASN A 202 -1.61 -2.06 8.46
C ASN A 202 -1.89 -1.30 7.14
N LYS A 203 -2.41 -0.06 7.20
CA LYS A 203 -2.70 0.80 6.05
C LYS A 203 -1.79 2.03 5.98
N SER A 204 -0.81 2.15 6.87
CA SER A 204 0.13 3.27 6.82
C SER A 204 0.96 3.20 5.52
N VAL A 205 1.03 4.34 4.83
CA VAL A 205 1.79 4.50 3.58
C VAL A 205 3.19 5.09 3.86
N ILE A 206 3.57 5.13 5.13
CA ILE A 206 4.83 5.67 5.64
C ILE A 206 5.56 4.51 6.31
N PRO A 207 6.87 4.31 6.03
CA PRO A 207 7.66 3.31 6.74
C PRO A 207 7.75 3.70 8.21
N TYR A 208 7.47 2.76 9.11
CA TYR A 208 7.58 3.02 10.55
C TYR A 208 9.02 3.35 10.93
N GLN A 209 9.18 4.46 11.65
CA GLN A 209 10.39 4.76 12.40
C GLN A 209 10.11 4.59 13.89
N ALA A 210 11.18 4.61 14.69
CA ALA A 210 11.09 4.62 16.14
C ALA A 210 10.09 5.72 16.59
N GLU A 211 10.34 6.98 16.29
CA GLU A 211 9.54 8.13 16.73
C GLU A 211 7.99 8.06 16.50
N ASP A 212 7.53 7.17 15.61
CA ASP A 212 6.12 6.91 15.32
C ASP A 212 5.43 5.98 16.35
N ILE A 213 6.20 5.20 17.14
CA ILE A 213 5.68 4.12 18.00
C ILE A 213 5.45 4.65 19.41
N LYS A 214 4.41 5.49 19.53
CA LYS A 214 3.93 5.93 20.84
C LYS A 214 3.09 4.83 21.50
N MET A 215 3.60 4.24 22.58
CA MET A 215 2.80 3.37 23.43
C MET A 215 1.79 4.18 24.25
N PRO A 216 0.52 3.76 24.32
CA PRO A 216 -0.43 4.40 25.22
C PRO A 216 -0.04 4.12 26.67
N ARG A 217 0.02 5.18 27.49
CA ARG A 217 0.41 5.10 28.90
C ARG A 217 -0.40 4.09 29.70
N SER A 218 -1.65 3.86 29.35
CA SER A 218 -2.52 2.85 29.97
C SER A 218 -1.99 1.42 29.82
N GLU A 219 -1.37 1.09 28.68
CA GLU A 219 -0.77 -0.24 28.46
C GLU A 219 0.55 -0.39 29.24
N ILE A 220 1.34 0.68 29.32
CA ILE A 220 2.58 0.70 30.12
C ILE A 220 2.28 0.51 31.60
N VAL A 221 1.26 1.21 32.13
CA VAL A 221 0.81 1.06 33.52
C VAL A 221 0.37 -0.38 33.79
N LEU A 222 -0.39 -0.99 32.89
CA LEU A 222 -0.84 -2.38 33.05
C LEU A 222 0.35 -3.36 33.12
N ILE A 223 1.37 -3.16 32.29
CA ILE A 223 2.57 -4.01 32.28
C ILE A 223 3.40 -3.78 33.55
N SER A 224 3.55 -2.53 33.98
CA SER A 224 4.23 -2.16 35.23
C SER A 224 3.58 -2.80 36.46
N ASP A 225 2.25 -2.69 36.59
CA ASP A 225 1.49 -3.29 37.69
C ASP A 225 1.63 -4.83 37.73
N GLN A 226 1.81 -5.48 36.58
CA GLN A 226 1.96 -6.94 36.47
C GLN A 226 3.39 -7.43 36.67
N SER A 227 4.39 -6.56 36.55
CA SER A 227 5.81 -6.92 36.56
C SER A 227 6.57 -6.41 37.78
N ASP A 228 5.95 -5.57 38.61
CA ASP A 228 6.56 -4.91 39.78
C ASP A 228 7.76 -4.00 39.40
N ILE A 229 7.86 -3.64 38.12
CA ILE A 229 8.87 -2.72 37.57
C ILE A 229 8.32 -1.30 37.64
N SER A 230 9.15 -0.33 38.04
CA SER A 230 8.72 1.05 38.19
C SER A 230 8.33 1.69 36.85
N LEU A 231 7.29 2.54 36.87
CA LEU A 231 6.87 3.31 35.69
C LEU A 231 8.00 4.20 35.12
N SER A 232 8.86 4.75 35.97
CA SER A 232 10.01 5.54 35.54
C SER A 232 11.01 4.73 34.71
N GLU A 233 11.20 3.46 35.03
CA GLU A 233 12.11 2.58 34.30
C GLU A 233 11.56 2.23 32.91
N PHE A 234 10.24 2.06 32.78
CA PHE A 234 9.61 1.95 31.46
C PHE A 234 9.66 3.26 30.67
N ASP A 235 9.43 4.41 31.31
CA ASP A 235 9.48 5.71 30.64
C ASP A 235 10.89 5.99 30.07
N ASP A 236 11.95 5.60 30.79
CA ASP A 236 13.34 5.71 30.33
C ASP A 236 13.66 4.75 29.17
N VAL A 237 13.18 3.50 29.23
CA VAL A 237 13.44 2.47 28.19
C VAL A 237 12.62 2.70 26.92
N LEU A 238 11.45 3.31 27.03
CA LEU A 238 10.53 3.60 25.92
C LEU A 238 10.70 5.02 25.38
N GLN A 239 11.62 5.81 25.91
CA GLN A 239 11.79 7.22 25.55
C GLN A 239 12.06 7.43 24.04
N TYR A 240 12.68 6.44 23.39
CA TYR A 240 13.05 6.47 21.98
C TYR A 240 12.33 5.39 21.14
N CYS A 241 11.17 4.93 21.59
CA CYS A 241 10.40 3.89 20.89
C CYS A 241 9.65 4.36 19.65
#